data_AF-A0A0G1JEL5-F1
#
_entry.id   AF-A0A0G1JEL5-F1
#
_cell.length_a   1.000
_cell.length_b   1.000
_cell.length_c   1.000
_cell.angle_alpha   90.00
_cell.angle_beta   90.00
_cell.angle_gamma   90.00
#
_symmetry.space_group_name_H-M   'P 1'
#
loop_
_entity.id
_entity.type
_entity.pdbx_description
1 polymer ?
#
loop_
_entity_poly.entity_id
_entity_poly.type
_entity_poly.pdbx_seq_one_letter_code
_entity_poly.pdbx_strand_id
1 'polypeptide(L)'
;MAENKLKEFSDLPEAVQDYLLDPVVLTRVSGLVEKFELGNKGLKEIMHEVEAMVCFKHEIVNLPVFLTSLFSLSEDKAKNLAIEIVGQVILPLAQFRKGDAELLKQWGGNPAAFANIPKLEVPYQTPEEFVESALKDWNAEDPDRVLHSRLIFILVAFLKNERDLEETKSALARPTKVGGMNFPSEVVEKILSLLNERKESEGFVFDPTAKKAVEVIKPP
;
A
#
# COMPACT_ATOMS: atom_id res chain seq x y z
N MET A 1 -4.24 8.99 -14.60
CA MET A 1 -3.99 7.66 -14.02
C MET A 1 -2.56 7.69 -13.57
N ALA A 2 -2.29 7.52 -12.27
CA ALA A 2 -0.90 7.45 -11.80
C ALA A 2 -0.26 6.21 -12.42
N GLU A 3 0.90 6.36 -13.07
CA GLU A 3 1.72 5.21 -13.46
C GLU A 3 2.10 4.49 -12.17
N ASN A 4 1.51 3.32 -11.91
CA ASN A 4 1.94 2.45 -10.84
C ASN A 4 3.35 1.99 -11.20
N LYS A 5 4.36 2.67 -10.65
CA LYS A 5 5.76 2.26 -10.76
C LYS A 5 5.86 0.81 -10.27
N LEU A 6 6.42 -0.06 -11.11
CA LEU A 6 6.67 -1.47 -10.77
C LEU A 6 7.43 -1.52 -9.45
N LYS A 7 6.92 -2.30 -8.50
CA LYS A 7 7.52 -2.48 -7.17
C LYS A 7 8.26 -3.81 -7.12
N GLU A 8 9.39 -3.86 -6.42
CA GLU A 8 9.96 -5.11 -5.97
C GLU A 8 9.30 -5.54 -4.65
N PHE A 9 9.45 -6.82 -4.27
CA PHE A 9 8.88 -7.34 -3.01
C PHE A 9 9.34 -6.52 -1.79
N SER A 10 10.60 -6.11 -1.79
CA SER A 10 11.20 -5.25 -0.75
C SER A 10 10.56 -3.87 -0.63
N ASP A 11 9.85 -3.40 -1.66
CA ASP A 11 9.21 -2.09 -1.70
C ASP A 11 7.76 -2.14 -1.19
N LEU A 12 7.28 -3.33 -0.80
CA LEU A 12 5.95 -3.50 -0.21
C LEU A 12 5.96 -3.08 1.27
N PRO A 13 4.82 -2.64 1.82
CA PRO A 13 4.69 -2.45 3.26
C PRO A 13 5.04 -3.73 4.02
N GLU A 14 5.77 -3.59 5.14
CA GLU A 14 6.20 -4.73 5.97
C GLU A 14 5.01 -5.63 6.32
N ALA A 15 3.88 -5.05 6.72
CA ALA A 15 2.64 -5.79 6.99
C ALA A 15 2.14 -6.64 5.80
N VAL A 16 2.35 -6.17 4.56
CA VAL A 16 1.98 -6.92 3.35
C VAL A 16 3.01 -8.03 3.07
N GLN A 17 4.31 -7.75 3.25
CA GLN A 17 5.36 -8.75 3.13
C GLN A 17 5.16 -9.89 4.13
N ASP A 18 4.96 -9.54 5.40
CA ASP A 18 4.69 -10.49 6.49
C ASP A 18 3.45 -11.32 6.22
N TYR A 19 2.38 -10.69 5.73
CA TYR A 19 1.17 -11.40 5.34
C TYR A 19 1.41 -12.42 4.23
N LEU A 20 2.17 -12.07 3.18
CA LEU A 20 2.46 -12.98 2.08
C LEU A 20 3.36 -14.15 2.51
N LEU A 21 4.17 -13.95 3.55
CA LEU A 21 5.03 -14.97 4.16
C LEU A 21 4.34 -15.73 5.31
N ASP A 22 3.12 -15.35 5.69
CA ASP A 22 2.40 -15.94 6.81
C ASP A 22 2.11 -17.44 6.55
N PRO A 23 2.46 -18.35 7.49
CA PRO A 23 2.19 -19.78 7.36
C PRO A 23 0.72 -20.12 7.07
N VAL A 24 -0.23 -19.33 7.57
CA VAL A 24 -1.66 -19.48 7.33
C VAL A 24 -1.99 -19.20 5.87
N VAL A 25 -1.40 -18.17 5.27
CA VAL A 25 -1.57 -17.86 3.84
C VAL A 25 -0.97 -18.98 3.00
N LEU A 26 0.25 -19.43 3.32
CA LEU A 26 0.89 -20.56 2.64
C LEU A 26 0.07 -21.86 2.75
N THR A 27 -0.58 -22.08 3.89
CA THR A 27 -1.47 -23.23 4.11
C THR A 27 -2.72 -23.15 3.24
N ARG A 28 -3.33 -21.96 3.11
CA ARG A 28 -4.48 -21.75 2.20
C ARG A 28 -4.09 -22.03 0.76
N VAL A 29 -2.97 -21.50 0.29
CA VAL A 29 -2.48 -21.74 -1.07
C VAL A 29 -2.16 -23.21 -1.29
N SER A 30 -1.54 -23.88 -0.32
CA SER A 30 -1.31 -25.32 -0.37
C SER A 30 -2.63 -26.10 -0.50
N GLY A 31 -3.67 -25.72 0.23
CA GLY A 31 -5.02 -26.28 0.08
C GLY A 31 -5.62 -26.08 -1.32
N LEU A 32 -5.32 -24.95 -1.98
CA LEU A 32 -5.72 -24.73 -3.38
C LEU A 32 -4.95 -25.63 -4.35
N VAL A 33 -3.64 -25.81 -4.13
CA VAL A 33 -2.80 -26.70 -4.94
C VAL A 33 -3.32 -28.14 -4.88
N GLU A 34 -3.72 -28.60 -3.70
CA GLU A 34 -4.34 -29.92 -3.52
C GLU A 34 -5.73 -29.98 -4.17
N LYS A 35 -6.61 -29.00 -3.91
CA LYS A 35 -7.97 -28.93 -4.46
C LYS A 35 -8.01 -28.96 -5.99
N PHE A 36 -7.03 -28.33 -6.64
CA PHE A 36 -6.95 -28.22 -8.11
C PHE A 36 -5.91 -29.15 -8.75
N GLU A 37 -5.28 -30.04 -7.97
CA GLU A 37 -4.33 -31.05 -8.45
C GLU A 37 -3.13 -30.46 -9.22
N LEU A 38 -2.60 -29.32 -8.76
CA LEU A 38 -1.55 -28.55 -9.49
C LEU A 38 -0.13 -29.12 -9.35
N GLY A 39 0.03 -30.22 -8.61
CA GLY A 39 1.30 -30.91 -8.39
C GLY A 39 2.31 -30.12 -7.54
N ASN A 40 3.52 -30.68 -7.43
CA ASN A 40 4.54 -30.22 -6.47
C ASN A 40 5.06 -28.80 -6.70
N LYS A 41 4.85 -28.23 -7.89
CA LYS A 41 5.27 -26.86 -8.22
C LYS A 41 4.17 -25.83 -7.97
N GLY A 42 2.91 -26.26 -7.80
CA GLY A 42 1.75 -25.37 -7.75
C GLY A 42 1.87 -24.26 -6.70
N LEU A 43 2.37 -24.59 -5.50
CA LEU A 43 2.52 -23.62 -4.42
C LEU A 43 3.46 -22.49 -4.83
N LYS A 44 4.63 -22.84 -5.37
CA LYS A 44 5.66 -21.86 -5.76
C LYS A 44 5.15 -20.96 -6.88
N GLU A 45 4.54 -21.54 -7.92
CA GLU A 45 4.07 -20.78 -9.08
C GLU A 45 2.89 -19.87 -8.70
N ILE A 46 1.94 -20.33 -7.87
CA ILE A 46 0.86 -19.46 -7.38
C ILE A 46 1.41 -18.32 -6.54
N MET A 47 2.32 -18.59 -5.60
CA MET A 47 2.88 -17.53 -4.76
C MET A 47 3.66 -16.51 -5.60
N HIS A 48 4.37 -16.97 -6.64
CA HIS A 48 5.06 -16.07 -7.56
C HIS A 48 4.09 -15.14 -8.30
N GLU A 49 2.97 -15.66 -8.80
CA GLU A 49 1.96 -14.83 -9.47
C GLU A 49 1.22 -13.89 -8.50
N VAL A 50 0.92 -14.36 -7.28
CA VAL A 50 0.35 -13.52 -6.22
C VAL A 50 1.29 -12.35 -5.92
N GLU A 51 2.58 -12.61 -5.73
CA GLU A 51 3.60 -11.59 -5.53
C GLU A 51 3.64 -10.61 -6.71
N ALA A 52 3.71 -11.11 -7.94
CA ALA A 52 3.74 -10.27 -9.14
C ALA A 52 2.51 -9.36 -9.24
N MET A 53 1.34 -9.82 -8.82
CA MET A 53 0.10 -9.03 -8.81
C MET A 53 0.07 -7.98 -7.70
N VAL A 54 0.56 -8.32 -6.50
CA VAL A 54 0.66 -7.37 -5.37
C VAL A 54 1.71 -6.30 -5.68
N CYS A 55 2.79 -6.66 -6.36
CA CYS A 55 3.84 -5.75 -6.82
C CYS A 55 3.46 -4.94 -8.08
N PHE A 56 2.23 -5.09 -8.59
CA PHE A 56 1.73 -4.46 -9.82
C PHE A 56 2.55 -4.77 -11.08
N LYS A 57 3.33 -5.86 -11.06
CA LYS A 57 4.05 -6.37 -12.24
C LYS A 57 3.08 -6.99 -13.25
N HIS A 58 2.06 -7.68 -12.75
CA HIS A 58 1.00 -8.28 -13.55
C HIS A 58 -0.37 -7.68 -13.18
N GLU A 59 -1.20 -7.41 -14.18
CA GLU A 59 -2.59 -7.04 -13.94
C GLU A 59 -3.39 -8.28 -13.52
N ILE A 60 -4.09 -8.17 -12.38
CA ILE A 60 -4.89 -9.27 -11.84
C ILE A 60 -6.01 -9.76 -12.78
N VAL A 61 -6.49 -8.88 -13.68
CA VAL A 61 -7.55 -9.24 -14.64
C VAL A 61 -7.12 -10.40 -15.54
N ASN A 62 -5.81 -10.56 -15.72
CA ASN A 62 -5.19 -11.60 -16.53
C ASN A 62 -4.86 -12.88 -15.75
N LEU A 63 -5.13 -12.94 -14.43
CA LEU A 63 -4.84 -14.13 -13.61
C LEU A 63 -5.42 -15.44 -14.19
N PRO A 64 -6.69 -15.51 -14.64
CA PRO A 64 -7.21 -16.74 -15.26
C PRO A 64 -6.42 -17.19 -16.51
N VAL A 65 -5.92 -16.23 -17.30
CA VAL A 65 -5.13 -16.50 -18.50
C VAL A 65 -3.76 -17.06 -18.12
N PHE A 66 -3.10 -16.44 -17.12
CA PHE A 66 -1.82 -16.94 -16.60
C PHE A 66 -1.97 -18.35 -16.03
N LEU A 67 -3.01 -18.62 -15.25
CA LEU A 67 -3.25 -19.95 -14.66
C LEU A 67 -3.54 -21.03 -15.73
N THR A 68 -4.26 -20.67 -16.80
CA THR A 68 -4.45 -21.55 -17.97
C THR A 68 -3.09 -21.93 -18.57
N SER A 69 -2.21 -20.95 -18.77
CA SER A 69 -0.90 -21.18 -19.38
C SER A 69 0.06 -21.92 -18.46
N LEU A 70 0.08 -21.60 -17.17
CA LEU A 70 1.02 -22.18 -16.19
C LEU A 70 0.71 -23.63 -15.88
N PHE A 71 -0.58 -23.98 -15.78
CA PHE A 71 -1.02 -25.29 -15.30
C PHE A 71 -1.75 -26.12 -16.35
N SER A 72 -1.87 -25.64 -17.60
CA SER A 72 -2.62 -26.30 -18.68
C SER A 72 -4.07 -26.64 -18.28
N LEU A 73 -4.69 -25.76 -17.49
CA LEU A 73 -6.07 -25.91 -17.02
C LEU A 73 -7.06 -25.52 -18.12
N SER A 74 -8.30 -26.01 -18.03
CA SER A 74 -9.40 -25.43 -18.81
C SER A 74 -9.72 -24.03 -18.30
N GLU A 75 -10.27 -23.16 -19.16
CA GLU A 75 -10.64 -21.79 -18.80
C GLU A 75 -11.54 -21.74 -17.55
N ASP A 76 -12.54 -22.62 -17.45
CA ASP A 76 -13.42 -22.70 -16.29
C ASP A 76 -12.68 -23.07 -14.99
N LYS A 77 -11.74 -24.02 -15.07
CA LYS A 77 -10.92 -24.40 -13.90
C LYS A 77 -9.97 -23.28 -13.49
N ALA A 78 -9.31 -22.65 -14.46
CA ALA A 78 -8.40 -21.53 -14.22
C ALA A 78 -9.14 -20.33 -13.62
N LYS A 79 -10.36 -20.05 -14.10
CA LYS A 79 -11.22 -18.99 -13.57
C LYS A 79 -11.67 -19.28 -12.14
N ASN A 80 -12.08 -20.51 -11.84
CA ASN A 80 -12.42 -20.91 -10.48
C ASN A 80 -11.22 -20.83 -9.53
N LEU A 81 -10.03 -21.24 -9.98
CA LEU A 81 -8.79 -21.09 -9.21
C LEU A 81 -8.46 -19.60 -8.98
N ALA A 82 -8.62 -18.75 -9.99
CA ALA A 82 -8.43 -17.30 -9.85
C ALA A 82 -9.37 -16.69 -8.80
N ILE A 83 -10.65 -17.09 -8.80
CA ILE A 83 -11.63 -16.65 -7.78
C ILE A 83 -11.16 -17.04 -6.38
N GLU A 84 -10.67 -18.27 -6.21
CA GLU A 84 -10.19 -18.76 -4.92
C GLU A 84 -8.90 -18.06 -4.47
N ILE A 85 -7.93 -17.85 -5.36
CA ILE A 85 -6.70 -17.10 -5.06
C ILE A 85 -7.06 -15.67 -4.65
N VAL A 86 -7.91 -14.99 -5.43
CA VAL A 86 -8.31 -13.62 -5.11
C VAL A 86 -9.08 -13.58 -3.81
N GLY A 87 -10.05 -14.47 -3.61
CA GLY A 87 -10.87 -14.49 -2.41
C GLY A 87 -10.07 -14.81 -1.14
N GLN A 88 -9.16 -15.78 -1.21
CA GLN A 88 -8.46 -16.29 -0.02
C GLN A 88 -7.18 -15.55 0.33
N VAL A 89 -6.50 -14.96 -0.68
CA VAL A 89 -5.16 -14.38 -0.52
C VAL A 89 -5.17 -12.88 -0.78
N ILE A 90 -5.76 -12.42 -1.89
CA ILE A 90 -5.68 -11.02 -2.32
C ILE A 90 -6.73 -10.14 -1.65
N LEU A 91 -7.97 -10.61 -1.46
CA LEU A 91 -9.06 -9.83 -0.88
C LEU A 91 -8.76 -9.37 0.57
N PRO A 92 -8.07 -10.15 1.41
CA PRO A 92 -7.55 -9.65 2.68
C PRO A 92 -6.65 -8.40 2.57
N LEU A 93 -6.00 -8.20 1.41
CA LEU A 93 -5.16 -7.04 1.11
C LEU A 93 -5.95 -5.85 0.52
N ALA A 94 -7.29 -5.85 0.63
CA ALA A 94 -8.13 -4.81 -0.01
C ALA A 94 -7.83 -3.37 0.42
N GLN A 95 -7.20 -3.16 1.59
CA GLN A 95 -6.72 -1.84 2.01
C GLN A 95 -5.52 -1.36 1.18
N PHE A 96 -4.65 -2.29 0.79
CA PHE A 96 -3.50 -2.04 -0.08
C PHE A 96 -3.92 -1.95 -1.56
N ARG A 97 -4.90 -2.77 -1.98
CA ARG A 97 -5.32 -2.86 -3.38
C ARG A 97 -6.85 -2.81 -3.53
N LYS A 98 -7.35 -1.77 -4.19
CA LYS A 98 -8.78 -1.53 -4.40
C LYS A 98 -9.28 -2.14 -5.71
N GLY A 99 -10.56 -2.50 -5.78
CA GLY A 99 -11.23 -2.98 -7.00
C GLY A 99 -11.31 -4.51 -7.15
N ASP A 100 -10.71 -5.25 -6.21
CA ASP A 100 -10.55 -6.70 -6.33
C ASP A 100 -11.85 -7.45 -6.06
N ALA A 101 -12.71 -6.89 -5.20
CA ALA A 101 -14.04 -7.42 -4.94
C ALA A 101 -14.94 -7.32 -6.19
N GLU A 102 -14.83 -6.22 -6.94
CA GLU A 102 -15.56 -6.01 -8.18
C GLU A 102 -15.10 -6.98 -9.26
N LEU A 103 -13.78 -7.17 -9.40
CA LEU A 103 -13.22 -8.14 -10.34
C LEU A 103 -13.66 -9.57 -10.03
N LEU A 104 -13.65 -9.96 -8.75
CA LEU A 104 -14.11 -11.28 -8.32
C LEU A 104 -15.58 -11.51 -8.72
N LYS A 105 -16.44 -10.48 -8.62
CA LYS A 105 -17.83 -10.54 -9.11
C LYS A 105 -17.92 -10.67 -10.63
N GLN A 106 -17.07 -10.00 -11.39
CA GLN A 106 -17.03 -10.12 -12.86
C GLN A 106 -16.68 -11.54 -13.29
N TRP A 107 -15.85 -12.24 -12.53
CA TRP A 107 -15.57 -13.65 -12.75
C TRP A 107 -16.69 -14.59 -12.25
N GLY A 108 -17.77 -14.06 -11.66
CA GLY A 108 -18.88 -14.86 -11.14
C GLY A 108 -18.64 -15.43 -9.74
N GLY A 109 -17.59 -14.98 -9.05
CA GLY A 109 -17.38 -15.28 -7.63
C GLY A 109 -18.27 -14.42 -6.72
N ASN A 110 -18.40 -14.84 -5.47
CA ASN A 110 -19.11 -14.10 -4.44
C ASN A 110 -18.13 -13.63 -3.35
N PRO A 111 -17.82 -12.31 -3.23
CA PRO A 111 -16.91 -11.81 -2.18
C PRO A 111 -17.37 -12.15 -0.76
N ALA A 112 -18.69 -12.27 -0.52
CA ALA A 112 -19.22 -12.63 0.79
C ALA A 112 -18.85 -14.05 1.23
N ALA A 113 -18.51 -14.95 0.30
CA ALA A 113 -18.03 -16.29 0.62
C ALA A 113 -16.68 -16.28 1.36
N PHE A 114 -15.93 -15.18 1.26
CA PHE A 114 -14.62 -14.99 1.87
C PHE A 114 -14.64 -14.06 3.08
N ALA A 115 -15.83 -13.67 3.56
CA ALA A 115 -15.97 -12.69 4.65
C ALA A 115 -15.36 -13.14 6.00
N ASN A 116 -15.21 -14.45 6.19
CA ASN A 116 -14.62 -15.03 7.41
C ASN A 116 -13.08 -14.99 7.41
N ILE A 117 -12.46 -14.60 6.29
CA ILE A 117 -11.01 -14.52 6.20
C ILE A 117 -10.57 -13.19 6.82
N PRO A 118 -9.69 -13.21 7.84
CA PRO A 118 -9.18 -11.98 8.45
C PRO A 118 -8.56 -11.09 7.39
N LYS A 119 -8.98 -9.82 7.37
CA LYS A 119 -8.36 -8.81 6.50
C LYS A 119 -7.05 -8.35 7.13
N LEU A 120 -6.07 -8.05 6.29
CA LEU A 120 -4.87 -7.41 6.75
C LEU A 120 -5.23 -5.99 7.18
N GLU A 121 -4.99 -5.69 8.46
CA GLU A 121 -5.00 -4.31 8.95
C GLU A 121 -3.62 -3.74 8.69
N VAL A 122 -3.50 -2.97 7.60
CA VAL A 122 -2.30 -2.18 7.38
C VAL A 122 -2.50 -0.92 8.21
N PRO A 123 -1.62 -0.59 9.18
CA PRO A 123 -1.74 0.64 9.94
C PRO A 123 -1.78 1.81 8.96
N TYR A 124 -2.96 2.40 8.82
CA TYR A 124 -3.20 3.50 7.91
C TYR A 124 -2.87 4.80 8.63
N GLN A 125 -1.91 5.55 8.11
CA GLN A 125 -1.65 6.91 8.55
C GLN A 125 -2.06 7.87 7.43
N THR A 126 -2.76 8.93 7.79
CA THR A 126 -2.94 10.06 6.89
C THR A 126 -1.57 10.69 6.57
N PRO A 127 -1.42 11.39 5.44
CA PRO A 127 -0.19 12.13 5.12
C PRO A 127 0.23 13.06 6.25
N GLU A 128 -0.76 13.69 6.87
CA GLU A 128 -0.60 14.57 8.02
C GLU A 128 -0.07 13.79 9.24
N GLU A 129 -0.65 12.63 9.57
CA GLU A 129 -0.18 11.77 10.67
C GLU A 129 1.22 11.20 10.43
N PHE A 130 1.56 10.86 9.19
CA PHE A 130 2.89 10.40 8.81
C PHE A 130 3.93 11.52 8.96
N VAL A 131 3.60 12.74 8.51
CA VAL A 131 4.50 13.89 8.70
C VAL A 131 4.63 14.22 10.19
N GLU A 132 3.53 14.21 10.94
CA GLU A 132 3.56 14.45 12.40
C GLU A 132 4.40 13.40 13.13
N SER A 133 4.29 12.11 12.79
CA SER A 133 5.11 11.06 13.38
C SER A 133 6.58 11.24 13.01
N ALA A 134 6.89 11.52 11.74
CA ALA A 134 8.23 11.83 11.25
C ALA A 134 8.87 13.01 12.01
N LEU A 135 8.10 14.07 12.23
CA LEU A 135 8.59 15.24 12.94
C LEU A 135 8.75 15.02 14.45
N LYS A 136 8.04 14.07 15.08
CA LYS A 136 8.27 13.71 16.51
C LYS A 136 9.63 13.08 16.73
N ASP A 137 10.10 12.28 15.78
CA ASP A 137 11.42 11.65 15.85
C ASP A 137 12.53 12.68 15.53
N TRP A 138 12.18 13.73 14.80
CA TRP A 138 13.03 14.89 14.61
C TRP A 138 13.03 15.76 15.87
N ASN A 139 13.96 15.48 16.78
CA ASN A 139 14.15 16.15 18.07
C ASN A 139 14.61 17.63 17.97
N ALA A 140 13.99 18.42 17.09
CA ALA A 140 14.21 19.85 16.94
C ALA A 140 13.33 20.63 17.92
N GLU A 141 13.73 21.86 18.26
CA GLU A 141 12.87 22.78 19.01
C GLU A 141 11.57 22.98 18.23
N ASP A 142 10.44 22.62 18.87
CA ASP A 142 9.13 22.66 18.23
C ASP A 142 8.82 24.12 17.86
N PRO A 143 8.68 24.44 16.56
CA PRO A 143 8.37 25.79 16.16
C PRO A 143 6.97 26.18 16.68
N ASP A 144 6.71 27.47 16.82
CA ASP A 144 5.38 27.94 17.24
C ASP A 144 4.26 27.29 16.40
N ARG A 145 3.09 27.07 17.00
CA ARG A 145 1.97 26.28 16.46
C ARG A 145 1.62 26.63 15.01
N VAL A 146 1.70 27.91 14.64
CA VAL A 146 1.43 28.40 13.27
C VAL A 146 2.49 27.91 12.28
N LEU A 147 3.76 27.90 12.68
CA LEU A 147 4.87 27.40 11.88
C LEU A 147 4.83 25.88 11.79
N HIS A 148 4.47 25.18 12.88
CA HIS A 148 4.30 23.74 12.88
C HIS A 148 3.23 23.28 11.85
N SER A 149 2.05 23.90 11.85
CA SER A 149 1.01 23.59 10.85
C SER A 149 1.45 23.92 9.42
N ARG A 150 2.24 24.98 9.21
CA ARG A 150 2.79 25.33 7.90
C ARG A 150 3.83 24.31 7.42
N LEU A 151 4.68 23.83 8.33
CA LEU A 151 5.66 22.79 8.04
C LEU A 151 4.95 21.53 7.55
N ILE A 152 3.96 21.05 8.31
CA ILE A 152 3.16 19.88 7.92
C ILE A 152 2.55 20.08 6.53
N PHE A 153 1.94 21.23 6.27
CA PHE A 153 1.31 21.51 4.97
C PHE A 153 2.30 21.42 3.81
N ILE A 154 3.51 21.98 3.96
CA ILE A 154 4.54 21.94 2.91
C ILE A 154 4.99 20.50 2.65
N LEU A 155 5.25 19.73 3.72
CA LEU A 155 5.75 18.35 3.62
C LEU A 155 4.67 17.40 3.11
N VAL A 156 3.41 17.60 3.50
CA VAL A 156 2.28 16.85 2.95
C VAL A 156 2.17 17.11 1.45
N ALA A 157 2.20 18.38 0.99
CA ALA A 157 2.13 18.69 -0.43
C ALA A 157 3.25 17.99 -1.24
N PHE A 158 4.46 17.92 -0.66
CA PHE A 158 5.56 17.13 -1.22
C PHE A 158 5.23 15.63 -1.28
N LEU A 159 4.73 15.02 -0.21
CA LEU A 159 4.33 13.61 -0.18
C LEU A 159 3.21 13.28 -1.17
N LYS A 160 2.29 14.21 -1.41
CA LYS A 160 1.20 14.09 -2.40
C LYS A 160 1.70 14.26 -3.84
N ASN A 161 2.98 14.57 -4.05
CA ASN A 161 3.57 15.02 -5.32
C ASN A 161 2.87 16.25 -5.92
N GLU A 162 2.27 17.09 -5.07
CA GLU A 162 1.73 18.41 -5.46
C GLU A 162 2.83 19.48 -5.54
N ARG A 163 4.00 19.17 -4.95
CA ARG A 163 5.23 19.94 -5.05
C ARG A 163 6.40 19.02 -5.35
N ASP A 164 7.33 19.48 -6.18
CA ASP A 164 8.58 18.77 -6.40
C ASP A 164 9.61 19.06 -5.28
N LEU A 165 10.77 18.40 -5.38
CA LEU A 165 11.84 18.52 -4.39
C LEU A 165 12.39 19.96 -4.29
N GLU A 166 12.58 20.64 -5.42
CA GLU A 166 13.18 21.98 -5.48
C GLU A 166 12.18 23.04 -4.96
N GLU A 167 10.90 22.90 -5.31
CA GLU A 167 9.83 23.72 -4.77
C GLU A 167 9.70 23.58 -3.25
N THR A 168 9.81 22.35 -2.76
CA THR A 168 9.74 22.04 -1.33
C THR A 168 10.94 22.61 -0.58
N LYS A 169 12.16 22.42 -1.09
CA LYS A 169 13.38 23.04 -0.55
C LYS A 169 13.26 24.56 -0.50
N SER A 170 12.80 25.16 -1.60
CA SER A 170 12.58 26.59 -1.70
C SER A 170 11.55 27.09 -0.67
N ALA A 171 10.44 26.38 -0.49
CA ALA A 171 9.40 26.76 0.49
C ALA A 171 9.90 26.68 1.94
N LEU A 172 10.70 25.67 2.27
CA LEU A 172 11.29 25.50 3.60
C LEU A 172 12.39 26.54 3.88
N ALA A 173 13.22 26.89 2.89
CA ALA A 173 14.31 27.85 3.06
C ALA A 173 13.85 29.33 3.07
N ARG A 174 12.74 29.65 2.38
CA ARG A 174 12.27 31.04 2.25
C ARG A 174 11.96 31.70 3.61
N PRO A 175 12.11 33.03 3.73
CA PRO A 175 11.79 33.73 4.97
C PRO A 175 10.33 33.59 5.39
N THR A 176 10.09 33.52 6.71
CA THR A 176 8.74 33.40 7.30
C THR A 176 7.80 34.54 6.88
N LYS A 177 8.34 35.75 6.66
CA LYS A 177 7.61 36.95 6.23
C LYS A 177 6.91 36.80 4.88
N VAL A 178 7.43 35.95 4.00
CA VAL A 178 6.86 35.68 2.67
C VAL A 178 6.22 34.29 2.57
N GLY A 179 5.88 33.70 3.72
CA GLY A 179 5.19 32.41 3.77
C GLY A 179 6.09 31.18 3.80
N GLY A 180 7.42 31.31 3.98
CA GLY A 180 8.32 30.18 4.14
C GLY A 180 8.54 29.75 5.61
N MET A 181 9.56 28.92 5.85
CA MET A 181 9.94 28.42 7.18
C MET A 181 11.28 28.98 7.71
N ASN A 182 12.07 29.66 6.87
CA ASN A 182 13.38 30.21 7.21
C ASN A 182 14.36 29.16 7.77
N PHE A 183 14.25 27.91 7.33
CA PHE A 183 15.16 26.85 7.76
C PHE A 183 16.50 26.94 7.03
N PRO A 184 17.64 26.72 7.73
CA PRO A 184 18.93 26.55 7.09
C PRO A 184 18.90 25.35 6.11
N SER A 185 19.67 25.43 5.03
CA SER A 185 19.73 24.36 4.03
C SER A 185 20.03 22.98 4.64
N GLU A 186 20.93 22.91 5.62
CA GLU A 186 21.26 21.67 6.33
C GLU A 186 20.05 21.05 7.05
N VAL A 187 19.16 21.89 7.60
CA VAL A 187 17.93 21.45 8.26
C VAL A 187 16.92 20.96 7.23
N VAL A 188 16.78 21.68 6.11
CA VAL A 188 15.91 21.30 5.00
C VAL A 188 16.28 19.91 4.48
N GLU A 189 17.56 19.67 4.20
CA GLU A 189 18.03 18.36 3.73
C GLU A 189 17.73 17.26 4.76
N LYS A 190 18.00 17.50 6.06
CA LYS A 190 17.72 16.51 7.11
C LYS A 190 16.24 16.12 7.21
N ILE A 191 15.33 17.10 7.15
CA ILE A 191 13.87 16.82 7.21
C ILE A 191 13.45 15.98 6.00
N LEU A 192 13.92 16.32 4.81
CA LEU A 192 13.56 15.61 3.58
C LEU A 192 14.17 14.21 3.53
N SER A 193 15.41 14.03 3.99
CA SER A 193 16.03 12.72 4.15
C SER A 193 15.23 11.85 5.12
N LEU A 194 14.89 12.38 6.31
CA LEU A 194 14.11 11.64 7.31
C LEU A 194 12.75 11.19 6.77
N LEU A 195 12.06 12.06 6.03
CA LEU A 195 10.78 11.71 5.41
C LEU A 195 10.92 10.63 4.35
N ASN A 196 11.96 10.69 3.51
CA ASN A 196 12.19 9.69 2.48
C ASN A 196 12.58 8.34 3.07
N GLU A 197 13.51 8.32 4.03
CA GLU A 197 13.92 7.11 4.75
C GLU A 197 12.73 6.43 5.41
N ARG A 198 11.89 7.20 6.11
CA ARG A 198 10.69 6.67 6.77
C ARG A 198 9.65 6.17 5.78
N LYS A 199 9.47 6.87 4.66
CA LYS A 199 8.55 6.47 3.60
C LYS A 199 8.95 5.13 2.98
N GLU A 200 10.26 4.90 2.83
CA GLU A 200 10.83 3.64 2.36
C GLU A 200 10.69 2.54 3.42
N SER A 201 10.98 2.82 4.70
CA SER A 201 10.96 1.80 5.77
C SER A 201 9.56 1.35 6.18
N GLU A 202 8.59 2.27 6.28
CA GLU A 202 7.23 1.95 6.74
C GLU A 202 6.32 1.49 5.58
N GLY A 203 6.84 1.43 4.35
CA GLY A 203 6.12 1.11 3.13
C GLY A 203 4.78 1.83 3.02
N PHE A 204 4.81 3.14 3.28
CA PHE A 204 3.63 3.97 3.42
C PHE A 204 2.72 3.93 2.17
N VAL A 205 1.46 3.55 2.36
CA VAL A 205 0.45 3.48 1.29
C VAL A 205 -0.39 4.74 1.32
N PHE A 206 -0.07 5.67 0.44
CA PHE A 206 -0.79 6.93 0.31
C PHE A 206 -2.13 6.75 -0.43
N ASP A 207 -3.23 7.21 0.17
CA ASP A 207 -4.46 7.50 -0.58
C ASP A 207 -4.65 9.03 -0.66
N PRO A 208 -4.51 9.65 -1.83
CA PRO A 208 -4.73 11.08 -2.00
C PRO A 208 -6.15 11.54 -1.64
N THR A 209 -7.09 10.59 -1.57
CA THR A 209 -8.51 10.85 -1.39
C THR A 209 -9.03 10.52 0.02
N ALA A 210 -8.19 9.94 0.88
CA ALA A 210 -8.56 9.67 2.27
C ALA A 210 -8.72 10.99 3.03
N LYS A 211 -9.97 11.43 3.20
CA LYS A 211 -10.31 12.47 4.16
C LYS A 211 -10.23 11.85 5.54
N LYS A 212 -9.54 12.52 6.48
CA LYS A 212 -9.54 12.15 7.91
C LYS A 212 -10.97 11.82 8.32
N ALA A 213 -11.22 10.57 8.71
CA ALA A 213 -12.51 10.20 9.28
C ALA A 213 -12.62 10.97 10.58
N VAL A 214 -13.39 12.06 10.57
CA VAL A 214 -13.72 12.77 11.80
C VAL A 214 -14.61 11.81 12.57
N GLU A 215 -14.03 11.11 13.55
CA GLU A 215 -14.82 10.47 14.59
C GLU A 215 -15.62 11.58 15.27
N VAL A 216 -16.89 11.69 14.88
CA VAL A 216 -17.88 12.47 15.60
C VAL A 216 -18.13 11.71 16.90
N ILE A 217 -17.27 11.93 17.89
CA ILE A 217 -17.54 11.60 19.28
C ILE A 217 -18.77 12.43 19.65
N LYS A 218 -19.96 11.82 19.58
CA LYS A 218 -21.14 12.39 20.20
C LYS A 218 -20.93 12.37 21.71
N PRO A 219 -20.99 13.51 22.41
CA PRO A 219 -20.98 13.50 23.86
C PRO A 219 -22.25 12.80 24.39
N PRO A 220 -22.16 12.21 25.61
CA PRO A 220 -23.23 11.43 26.23
C PRO A 220 -24.48 12.27 26.54
#